data_AF-A0A838S1I8-F1
#
_entry.id   AF-A0A838S1I8-F1
#
_cell.length_a   1.000
_cell.length_b   1.000
_cell.length_c   1.000
_cell.angle_alpha   90.00
_cell.angle_beta   90.00
_cell.angle_gamma   90.00
#
_symmetry.space_group_name_H-M   'P 1'
#
loop_
_entity.id
_entity.type
_entity.pdbx_description
1 polymer ?
#
loop_
_entity_poly.entity_id
_entity_poly.type
_entity_poly.pdbx_seq_one_letter_code
_entity_poly.pdbx_strand_id
1 'polypeptide(L)' 'MCTTFARFRATHLDYAATYIHQHSETQSSNPTSVGTGGTPFMSYLKKHVEETK' A
#
# COMPACT_ATOMS: atom_id res chain seq x y z
N MET A 1 -15.92 -6.09 16.62
CA MET A 1 -14.70 -5.35 17.01
C MET A 1 -13.66 -5.57 15.92
N CYS A 2 -13.16 -4.51 15.29
CA CYS A 2 -12.14 -4.63 14.24
C CYS A 2 -10.79 -4.99 14.88
N THR A 3 -10.12 -6.03 14.40
CA THR A 3 -8.91 -6.58 15.03
C THR A 3 -7.71 -5.66 14.85
N THR A 4 -6.69 -5.77 15.70
CA THR A 4 -5.43 -5.00 15.57
C THR A 4 -4.81 -5.12 14.18
N PHE A 5 -5.00 -6.27 13.52
CA PHE A 5 -4.51 -6.53 12.18
C PHE A 5 -5.24 -5.72 11.09
N ALA A 6 -6.56 -5.55 11.23
CA ALA A 6 -7.35 -4.70 10.33
C ALA A 6 -6.89 -3.24 10.41
N ARG A 7 -6.64 -2.75 11.64
CA ARG A 7 -6.11 -1.40 11.86
C ARG A 7 -4.73 -1.22 11.24
N PHE A 8 -3.82 -2.20 11.44
CA PHE A 8 -2.49 -2.17 10.83
C PHE A 8 -2.57 -2.08 9.30
N ARG A 9 -3.37 -2.95 8.66
CA ARG A 9 -3.49 -2.97 7.19
C ARG A 9 -4.08 -1.68 6.63
N ALA A 10 -5.04 -1.07 7.33
CA ALA A 10 -5.59 0.23 6.95
C ALA A 10 -4.55 1.36 7.05
N THR A 11 -3.83 1.45 8.18
CA THR A 11 -2.75 2.43 8.36
C THR A 11 -1.63 2.24 7.34
N HIS A 12 -1.27 1.00 7.04
CA HIS A 12 -0.21 0.69 6.08
C HIS A 12 -0.58 1.15 4.65
N LEU A 13 -1.84 0.94 4.23
CA LEU A 13 -2.34 1.42 2.94
C LEU A 13 -2.25 2.95 2.84
N ASP A 14 -2.63 3.66 3.89
CA ASP A 14 -2.62 5.15 3.94
C ASP A 14 -1.19 5.71 3.86
N TYR A 15 -0.26 5.12 4.62
CA TYR A 15 1.15 5.49 4.58
C TYR A 15 1.78 5.20 3.21
N ALA A 16 1.49 4.04 2.61
CA ALA A 16 1.99 3.70 1.29
C ALA A 16 1.49 4.67 0.21
N ALA A 17 0.23 5.09 0.27
CA ALA A 17 -0.32 6.08 -0.65
C ALA A 17 0.44 7.42 -0.54
N THR A 18 0.65 7.89 0.68
CA THR A 18 1.24 9.22 0.94
C THR A 18 2.73 9.27 0.66
N TYR A 19 3.49 8.27 1.12
CA TYR A 19 4.95 8.37 1.12
C TYR A 19 5.64 7.64 -0.03
N ILE A 20 4.96 6.67 -0.65
CA ILE A 20 5.54 5.87 -1.73
C ILE A 20 4.91 6.28 -3.05
N HIS A 21 3.57 6.20 -3.15
CA HIS A 21 2.89 6.46 -4.42
C HIS A 21 2.91 7.94 -4.80
N GLN A 22 2.50 8.86 -3.91
CA GLN A 22 2.51 10.29 -4.24
C GLN A 22 3.93 10.81 -4.47
N HIS A 23 4.91 10.34 -3.70
CA HIS A 23 6.30 10.77 -3.85
C HIS A 23 6.93 10.30 -5.16
N SER A 24 6.65 9.06 -5.61
CA SER A 24 7.19 8.54 -6.87
C SER A 24 6.68 9.29 -8.10
N GLU A 25 5.47 9.86 -8.05
CA GLU A 25 4.97 10.70 -9.16
C GLU A 25 5.86 11.95 -9.38
N THR A 26 6.54 12.42 -8.33
CA THR A 26 7.43 13.58 -8.40
C THR A 26 8.89 13.23 -8.71
N GLN A 27 9.26 11.95 -8.63
CA GLN A 27 10.63 11.47 -8.83
C GLN A 27 10.68 10.24 -9.73
N SER A 28 11.12 10.41 -10.98
CA SER A 28 11.18 9.31 -11.96
C SER A 28 12.25 8.25 -11.66
N SER A 29 13.09 8.46 -10.64
CA SER A 29 14.25 7.61 -10.36
C SER A 29 13.88 6.33 -9.57
N ASN A 30 12.65 6.20 -9.08
CA ASN A 30 12.23 5.04 -8.31
C ASN A 30 10.79 4.62 -8.69
N PRO A 31 10.62 3.71 -9.66
CA PRO A 31 9.29 3.23 -10.04
C PRO A 31 8.70 2.37 -8.92
N THR A 32 7.67 2.88 -8.26
CA THR A 32 6.96 2.20 -7.15
C THR A 32 5.68 1.51 -7.61
N SER A 33 5.43 1.49 -8.92
CA SER A 33 4.22 0.90 -9.52
C SER A 33 4.12 -0.61 -9.26
N VAL A 34 5.27 -1.29 -9.12
CA VAL A 34 5.37 -2.73 -8.82
C VAL A 34 6.14 -2.91 -7.51
N GLY A 35 5.53 -3.64 -6.57
CA GLY A 35 6.19 -3.99 -5.31
C GLY A 35 7.28 -5.05 -5.50
N THR A 36 8.07 -5.32 -4.46
CA THR A 36 9.15 -6.33 -4.50
C THR A 36 8.67 -7.75 -4.84
N GLY A 37 7.40 -8.05 -4.59
CA GLY A 37 6.74 -9.30 -4.97
C GLY A 37 6.20 -9.36 -6.40
N GLY A 38 6.49 -8.36 -7.25
CA GLY A 38 6.08 -8.35 -8.66
C GLY A 38 4.62 -7.98 -8.91
N THR A 39 3.88 -7.54 -7.89
CA THR A 39 2.47 -7.13 -8.00
C THR A 39 2.31 -5.62 -8.01
N PRO A 40 1.24 -5.07 -8.63
CA PRO A 40 0.94 -3.65 -8.51
C PRO A 40 0.79 -3.26 -7.04
N PHE A 41 1.66 -2.37 -6.57
CA PHE A 41 1.92 -2.18 -5.14
C PHE A 41 0.64 -1.76 -4.38
N MET A 42 -0.03 -0.71 -4.84
CA MET A 42 -1.26 -0.20 -4.20
C MET A 42 -2.43 -1.18 -4.28
N SER A 43 -2.60 -1.89 -5.40
CA SER A 43 -3.68 -2.88 -5.56
C SER A 43 -3.51 -4.06 -4.60
N TYR A 44 -2.26 -4.48 -4.36
CA TYR A 44 -1.97 -5.56 -3.42
C TYR A 44 -2.28 -5.16 -1.97
N LEU A 45 -1.96 -3.93 -1.57
CA LEU A 45 -2.29 -3.43 -0.23
C LEU A 45 -3.80 -3.30 -0.01
N LYS A 46 -4.55 -2.86 -1.03
CA LYS A 46 -6.02 -2.82 -0.94
C LYS A 46 -6.60 -4.21 -0.73
N LYS A 47 -6.10 -5.21 -1.47
CA LYS A 47 -6.51 -6.62 -1.30
C LYS A 47 -6.26 -7.11 0.13
N HIS A 48 -5.11 -6.79 0.73
CA HIS A 48 -4.86 -7.14 2.15
C HIS A 48 -5.91 -6.55 3.08
N VAL A 49 -6.27 -5.27 2.90
CA VAL A 49 -7.33 -4.64 3.72
C VAL A 49 -8.66 -5.38 3.54
N GLU A 50 -9.03 -5.75 2.32
CA GLU A 50 -10.26 -6.48 2.01
C GLU A 50 -10.30 -7.90 2.60
N GLU A 51 -9.20 -8.65 2.52
CA GLU A 51 -9.08 -10.00 3.09
C GLU A 51 -9.11 -10.04 4.63
N THR A 52 -9.03 -8.89 5.29
CA THR A 52 -9.04 -8.77 6.76
C THR A 52 -10.33 -8.23 7.33
N LYS A 53 -11.19 -7.66 6.48
CA LYS A 53 -12.53 -7.22 6.85
C LYS A 53 -13.43 -8.43 7.03
#